data_AF-A0A4R5W4A1-F1
#
_entry.id   AF-A0A4R5W4A1-F1
#
_cell.length_a   1.000
_cell.length_b   1.000
_cell.length_c   1.000
_cell.angle_alpha   90.00
_cell.angle_beta   90.00
_cell.angle_gamma   90.00
#
_symmetry.space_group_name_H-M   'P 1'
#
loop_
_entity.id
_entity.type
_entity.pdbx_description
1 polymer ?
#
loop_
_entity_poly.entity_id
_entity_poly.type
_entity_poly.pdbx_seq_one_letter_code
_entity_poly.pdbx_strand_id
1 'polypeptide(L)'
;MSSATNPANTMYPSVIPKLNLGKFGPASIQWLLIALLVLSFADGLVSGFYEARHAVSPLWWDAIALLSTVAIMLSWYHQDSNLRHYQRHIVLNIVILGAAVIGIPYYLIKSRENGKKLIAIGWLIAYTGLFFLISIGGEGIALALAS
;
A
#
# COMPACT_ATOMS: atom_id res chain seq x y z
N MET A 1 -33.21 48.27 16.46
CA MET A 1 -32.15 48.31 15.43
C MET A 1 -31.95 46.89 14.92
N SER A 2 -32.35 46.66 13.67
CA SER A 2 -32.35 45.36 12.99
C SER A 2 -30.97 45.09 12.42
N SER A 3 -30.33 43.98 12.81
CA SER A 3 -29.07 43.52 12.22
C SER A 3 -29.38 42.50 11.13
N ALA A 4 -29.17 42.91 9.88
CA ALA A 4 -29.34 42.08 8.69
C ALA A 4 -28.41 40.87 8.73
N THR A 5 -28.97 39.68 8.51
CA THR A 5 -28.23 38.44 8.27
C THR A 5 -27.71 38.43 6.84
N ASN A 6 -26.39 38.24 6.69
CA ASN A 6 -25.69 38.20 5.40
C ASN A 6 -25.79 36.79 4.78
N PRO A 7 -26.46 36.59 3.62
CA PRO A 7 -26.71 35.26 3.04
C PRO A 7 -25.64 34.87 2.01
N ALA A 8 -24.34 35.00 2.34
CA ALA A 8 -23.25 34.79 1.37
C ALA A 8 -22.35 33.57 1.64
N ASN A 9 -22.77 32.63 2.51
CA ASN A 9 -22.04 31.38 2.74
C ASN A 9 -22.88 30.15 2.32
N THR A 10 -23.32 30.12 1.07
CA THR A 10 -23.68 28.86 0.40
C THR A 10 -22.39 28.11 0.07
N MET A 11 -21.86 27.54 1.14
CA MET A 11 -20.78 26.56 1.22
C MET A 11 -21.01 25.47 0.16
N TYR A 12 -20.26 25.52 -0.94
CA TYR A 12 -20.14 24.37 -1.84
C TYR A 12 -19.71 23.18 -0.97
N PRO A 13 -20.52 22.12 -0.84
CA PRO A 13 -20.04 20.90 -0.20
C PRO A 13 -18.86 20.44 -1.07
N SER A 14 -17.66 20.40 -0.49
CA SER A 14 -16.53 19.75 -1.14
C SER A 14 -16.91 18.30 -1.36
N VAL A 15 -17.35 17.95 -2.58
CA VAL A 15 -17.75 16.59 -3.01
C VAL A 15 -16.53 15.68 -3.11
N ILE A 16 -15.34 16.13 -2.71
CA ILE A 16 -14.18 15.26 -2.57
C ILE A 16 -14.40 14.46 -1.29
N PRO A 17 -14.70 13.15 -1.36
CA PRO A 17 -14.71 12.32 -0.17
C PRO A 17 -13.33 12.45 0.45
N LYS A 18 -13.24 13.04 1.65
CA LYS A 18 -11.99 13.07 2.41
C LYS A 18 -11.60 11.61 2.60
N LEU A 19 -10.59 11.17 1.85
CA LEU A 19 -10.01 9.85 1.99
C LEU A 19 -9.47 9.80 3.42
N ASN A 20 -10.26 9.23 4.33
CA ASN A 20 -9.91 9.18 5.74
C ASN A 20 -8.85 8.08 5.91
N LEU A 21 -7.61 8.44 5.59
CA LEU A 21 -6.43 7.59 5.69
C LEU A 21 -6.20 7.11 7.13
N GLY A 22 -6.75 7.82 8.13
CA GLY A 22 -6.77 7.40 9.53
C GLY A 22 -7.40 6.02 9.76
N LYS A 23 -8.22 5.52 8.82
CA LYS A 23 -8.74 4.14 8.86
C LYS A 23 -7.66 3.07 8.70
N PHE A 24 -6.52 3.40 8.09
CA PHE A 24 -5.40 2.46 7.88
C PHE A 24 -4.39 2.45 9.04
N GLY A 25 -4.57 3.29 10.05
CA GLY A 25 -3.67 3.40 11.20
C GLY A 25 -2.98 4.76 11.27
N PRO A 26 -1.95 4.90 12.12
CA PRO A 26 -1.19 6.15 12.26
C PRO A 26 -0.46 6.50 10.96
N ALA A 27 -0.05 7.77 10.85
CA ALA A 27 0.61 8.31 9.66
C ALA A 27 1.84 7.48 9.23
N SER A 28 2.58 6.89 10.17
CA SER A 28 3.74 6.06 9.86
C SER A 28 3.37 4.80 9.07
N ILE A 29 2.24 4.15 9.37
CA ILE A 29 1.73 3.01 8.59
C ILE A 29 1.30 3.46 7.19
N GLN A 30 0.61 4.60 7.11
CA GLN A 30 0.14 5.14 5.83
C GLN A 30 1.32 5.44 4.91
N TRP A 31 2.39 6.03 5.43
CA TRP A 31 3.62 6.30 4.66
C TRP A 31 4.29 5.02 4.15
N LEU A 32 4.29 3.93 4.94
CA LEU A 32 4.83 2.64 4.49
C LEU A 32 3.99 2.03 3.36
N LEU A 33 2.66 2.16 3.42
CA LEU A 33 1.77 1.73 2.34
C LEU A 33 1.97 2.59 1.09
N ILE A 34 2.05 3.91 1.22
CA ILE A 34 2.34 4.80 0.09
C ILE A 34 3.70 4.46 -0.53
N ALA A 35 4.73 4.22 0.29
CA ALA A 35 6.05 3.83 -0.19
C ALA A 35 6.02 2.53 -1.00
N LEU A 36 5.24 1.53 -0.58
CA LEU A 36 5.04 0.29 -1.36
C LEU A 36 4.37 0.56 -2.70
N LEU A 37 3.36 1.43 -2.76
CA LEU A 37 2.70 1.78 -4.03
C LEU A 37 3.64 2.54 -4.96
N VAL A 38 4.43 3.48 -4.44
CA VAL A 38 5.44 4.21 -5.22
C VAL A 38 6.52 3.26 -5.75
N LEU A 39 6.99 2.33 -4.92
CA LEU A 39 7.97 1.32 -5.33
C LEU A 39 7.40 0.42 -6.43
N SER A 40 6.14 -0.03 -6.29
CA SER A 40 5.46 -0.82 -7.32
C SER A 40 5.31 -0.08 -8.64
N PHE A 41 4.97 1.21 -8.60
CA PHE A 41 4.91 2.05 -9.79
C PHE A 41 6.26 2.18 -10.48
N ALA A 42 7.32 2.44 -9.70
CA ALA A 42 8.68 2.56 -10.20
C ALA A 42 9.18 1.25 -10.81
N ASP A 43 8.86 0.11 -10.19
CA ASP A 43 9.18 -1.22 -10.70
C ASP A 43 8.48 -1.47 -12.04
N GLY A 44 7.18 -1.16 -12.13
CA GLY A 44 6.43 -1.20 -13.39
C GLY A 44 7.06 -0.33 -14.48
N LEU A 45 7.43 0.92 -14.17
CA LEU A 45 8.10 1.82 -15.13
C LEU A 45 9.41 1.22 -15.66
N VAL A 46 10.23 0.64 -14.77
CA VAL A 46 11.50 0.02 -15.19
C VAL A 46 11.23 -1.21 -16.05
N SER A 47 10.29 -2.07 -15.65
CA SER A 47 9.88 -3.23 -16.44
C SER A 47 9.46 -2.83 -17.86
N GLY A 48 8.51 -1.91 -17.99
CA GLY A 48 8.02 -1.46 -19.30
C GLY A 48 9.10 -0.76 -20.14
N PHE A 49 10.03 -0.04 -19.53
CA PHE A 49 11.15 0.60 -20.23
C PHE A 49 12.11 -0.42 -20.88
N TYR A 50 12.38 -1.53 -20.20
CA TYR A 50 13.23 -2.60 -20.71
C TYR A 50 12.48 -3.46 -21.73
N GLU A 51 11.21 -3.76 -21.48
CA GLU A 51 10.34 -4.48 -22.40
C GLU A 51 10.20 -3.76 -23.76
N ALA A 52 9.97 -2.44 -23.75
CA ALA A 52 9.91 -1.63 -24.97
C ALA A 52 11.16 -1.72 -25.84
N ARG A 53 12.32 -2.01 -25.22
CA ARG A 53 13.61 -2.15 -25.90
C ARG A 53 13.98 -3.60 -26.22
N HIS A 54 13.09 -4.55 -25.93
CA HIS A 54 13.37 -5.98 -25.99
C HIS A 54 14.66 -6.36 -25.23
N ALA A 55 14.91 -5.66 -24.12
CA ALA A 55 16.07 -5.85 -23.27
C ALA A 55 15.65 -6.49 -21.94
N VAL A 56 16.58 -7.22 -21.33
CA VAL A 56 16.36 -7.82 -20.01
C VAL A 56 16.65 -6.77 -18.92
N SER A 57 15.81 -6.70 -17.89
CA SER A 57 16.07 -5.84 -16.74
C SER A 57 17.39 -6.23 -16.05
N PRO A 58 18.13 -5.29 -15.48
CA PRO A 58 19.34 -5.62 -14.74
C PRO A 58 18.98 -6.36 -13.46
N LEU A 59 19.63 -7.50 -13.20
CA LEU A 59 19.41 -8.30 -11.98
C LEU A 59 19.57 -7.49 -10.67
N TRP A 60 20.41 -6.45 -10.68
CA TRP A 60 20.59 -5.59 -9.51
C TRP A 60 19.35 -4.75 -9.20
N TRP A 61 18.56 -4.38 -10.22
CA TRP A 61 17.31 -3.64 -10.02
C TRP A 61 16.30 -4.52 -9.30
N ASP A 62 16.05 -5.72 -9.83
CA ASP A 62 15.11 -6.69 -9.26
C ASP A 62 15.48 -7.02 -7.81
N ALA A 63 16.78 -7.17 -7.52
CA ALA A 63 17.27 -7.39 -6.16
C ALA A 63 16.98 -6.21 -5.22
N ILE A 64 17.21 -4.97 -5.67
CA ILE A 64 16.92 -3.77 -4.87
C ILE A 64 15.42 -3.60 -4.65
N ALA A 65 14.59 -3.80 -5.68
CA ALA A 65 13.14 -3.72 -5.59
C ALA A 65 12.58 -4.76 -4.61
N LEU A 66 13.06 -6.00 -4.70
CA LEU A 66 12.71 -7.08 -3.78
C LEU A 66 13.12 -6.76 -2.34
N LEU A 67 14.38 -6.38 -2.10
CA LEU A 67 14.89 -6.05 -0.77
C LEU A 67 14.14 -4.86 -0.16
N SER A 68 13.85 -3.84 -0.97
CA SER A 68 13.08 -2.66 -0.53
C SER A 68 11.65 -3.05 -0.16
N THR A 69 11.00 -3.87 -0.98
CA THR A 69 9.64 -4.39 -0.70
C THR A 69 9.61 -5.16 0.61
N VAL A 70 10.55 -6.08 0.81
CA VAL A 70 10.67 -6.87 2.05
C VAL A 70 10.93 -5.96 3.25
N ALA A 71 11.86 -5.01 3.14
CA ALA A 71 12.17 -4.08 4.22
C ALA A 71 10.98 -3.21 4.64
N ILE A 72 10.22 -2.70 3.67
CA ILE A 72 9.02 -1.90 3.94
C ILE A 72 7.92 -2.78 4.56
N MET A 73 7.70 -3.99 4.05
CA MET A 73 6.72 -4.94 4.60
C MET A 73 7.04 -5.35 6.03
N LEU A 74 8.31 -5.63 6.34
CA LEU A 74 8.75 -5.92 7.70
C LEU A 74 8.58 -4.71 8.62
N SER A 75 8.88 -3.51 8.14
CA SER A 75 8.68 -2.26 8.88
C SER A 75 7.21 -2.02 9.18
N TRP A 76 6.33 -2.28 8.20
CA TRP A 76 4.88 -2.20 8.36
C TRP A 76 4.39 -3.20 9.40
N TYR A 77 4.81 -4.46 9.28
CA TYR A 77 4.46 -5.51 10.22
C TYR A 77 4.92 -5.19 11.65
N HIS A 78 6.15 -4.68 11.80
CA HIS A 78 6.70 -4.27 13.08
C HIS A 78 5.86 -3.17 13.73
N GLN A 79 5.47 -2.14 12.97
CA GLN A 79 4.67 -1.04 13.49
C GLN A 79 3.22 -1.47 13.80
N ASP A 80 2.56 -2.21 12.90
CA ASP A 80 1.18 -2.66 13.12
C ASP A 80 1.06 -3.63 14.30
N SER A 81 2.05 -4.52 14.48
CA SER A 81 2.08 -5.44 15.63
C SER A 81 2.27 -4.70 16.97
N ASN A 82 3.10 -3.65 17.00
CA ASN A 82 3.31 -2.83 18.20
C ASN A 82 2.06 -2.08 18.62
N LEU A 83 1.36 -1.48 17.65
CA LEU A 83 0.12 -0.74 17.91
C LEU A 83 -1.01 -1.65 18.40
N ARG A 84 -0.93 -2.95 18.11
CA ARG A 84 -1.93 -3.96 18.51
C ARG A 84 -1.54 -4.74 19.75
N HIS A 85 -0.40 -4.41 20.36
CA HIS A 85 0.18 -5.16 21.49
C HIS A 85 0.30 -6.67 21.21
N TYR A 86 0.49 -7.04 19.94
CA TYR A 86 0.57 -8.45 19.54
C TYR A 86 1.98 -8.98 19.81
N GLN A 87 2.09 -10.05 20.59
CA GLN A 87 3.35 -10.72 20.91
C GLN A 87 4.03 -11.21 19.62
N ARG A 88 5.13 -10.55 19.25
CA ARG A 88 5.85 -10.85 18.01
C ARG A 88 6.55 -12.21 18.16
N HIS A 89 6.08 -13.21 17.42
CA HIS A 89 6.75 -14.50 17.32
C HIS A 89 7.72 -14.49 16.14
N ILE A 90 8.98 -14.85 16.37
CA ILE A 90 10.04 -14.97 15.34
C ILE A 90 9.60 -15.81 14.13
N VAL A 91 8.79 -16.84 14.38
CA VAL A 91 8.22 -17.72 13.34
C VAL A 91 7.35 -16.93 12.36
N LEU A 92 6.62 -15.92 12.82
CA LEU A 92 5.78 -15.11 11.95
C LEU A 92 6.61 -14.20 11.04
N ASN A 93 7.76 -13.69 11.51
CA ASN A 93 8.69 -12.94 10.64
C ASN A 93 9.21 -13.81 9.50
N ILE A 94 9.60 -15.06 9.80
CA ILE A 94 10.10 -16.02 8.80
C ILE A 94 8.98 -16.38 7.81
N VAL A 95 7.76 -16.61 8.29
CA VAL A 95 6.60 -16.91 7.43
C VAL A 95 6.22 -15.70 6.57
N ILE A 96 6.34 -14.47 7.08
CA ILE A 96 6.12 -13.26 6.26
C ILE A 96 7.23 -13.11 5.20
N LEU A 97 8.48 -13.46 5.53
CA LEU A 97 9.61 -13.39 4.60
C LEU A 97 9.52 -14.44 3.48
N GLY A 98 9.17 -15.68 3.83
CA GLY A 98 9.18 -16.82 2.91
C GLY A 98 7.82 -17.17 2.29
N ALA A 99 6.72 -16.69 2.87
CA ALA A 99 5.37 -17.03 2.47
C ALA A 99 4.39 -15.88 2.75
N ALA A 100 4.74 -14.65 2.36
CA ALA A 100 3.91 -13.44 2.56
C ALA A 100 2.43 -13.63 2.17
N VAL A 101 2.19 -14.36 1.07
CA VAL A 101 0.86 -14.71 0.55
C VAL A 101 -0.02 -15.40 1.60
N ILE A 102 0.56 -16.22 2.47
CA ILE A 102 -0.16 -16.96 3.52
C ILE A 102 0.04 -16.29 4.89
N GLY A 103 1.24 -15.78 5.16
CA GLY A 103 1.62 -15.17 6.42
C GLY A 103 0.83 -13.91 6.74
N ILE A 104 0.58 -13.05 5.75
CA ILE A 104 -0.13 -11.78 5.96
C ILE A 104 -1.62 -12.02 6.24
N PRO A 105 -2.36 -12.83 5.45
CA PRO A 105 -3.74 -13.19 5.81
C PRO A 105 -3.84 -13.84 7.19
N TYR A 106 -2.95 -14.79 7.50
CA TYR A 106 -2.92 -15.44 8.81
C TYR A 106 -2.70 -14.43 9.94
N TYR A 107 -1.75 -13.50 9.78
CA TYR A 107 -1.50 -12.43 10.74
C TYR A 107 -2.73 -11.54 10.94
N LEU A 108 -3.40 -11.12 9.86
CA LEU A 108 -4.59 -10.27 9.95
C LEU A 108 -5.76 -10.99 10.63
N ILE A 109 -5.93 -12.29 10.40
CA ILE A 109 -6.97 -13.07 11.08
C ILE A 109 -6.66 -13.23 12.57
N LYS A 110 -5.39 -13.40 12.93
CA LYS A 110 -4.97 -13.65 14.31
C LYS A 110 -4.85 -12.39 15.16
N SER A 111 -4.41 -11.28 14.58
CA SER A 111 -4.19 -10.01 15.31
C SER A 111 -5.46 -9.18 15.52
N ARG A 112 -6.54 -9.45 14.77
CA ARG A 112 -7.75 -8.62 14.78
C ARG A 112 -8.85 -9.22 15.63
N GLU A 113 -9.58 -8.36 16.33
CA GLU A 113 -10.77 -8.72 17.10
C GLU A 113 -11.82 -9.44 16.23
N ASN A 114 -12.58 -10.33 16.86
CA ASN A 114 -13.71 -11.01 16.22
C ASN A 114 -14.69 -9.97 15.64
N GLY A 115 -15.06 -10.11 14.37
CA GLY A 115 -15.90 -9.15 13.64
C GLY A 115 -15.14 -8.18 12.72
N LYS A 116 -13.84 -7.92 12.95
CA LYS A 116 -13.02 -7.04 12.09
C LYS A 116 -12.11 -7.80 11.11
N LYS A 117 -12.09 -9.13 11.19
CA LYS A 117 -11.21 -10.01 10.40
C LYS A 117 -11.52 -9.97 8.90
N LEU A 118 -12.79 -10.13 8.52
CA LEU A 118 -13.21 -10.09 7.12
C LEU A 118 -12.94 -8.73 6.47
N ILE A 119 -13.13 -7.64 7.21
CA ILE A 119 -12.82 -6.29 6.76
C ILE A 119 -11.31 -6.14 6.52
N ALA A 120 -10.48 -6.66 7.42
CA ALA A 120 -9.02 -6.63 7.25
C ALA A 120 -8.55 -7.42 6.02
N ILE A 121 -9.14 -8.59 5.76
CA ILE A 121 -8.87 -9.36 4.53
C ILE A 121 -9.37 -8.63 3.29
N GLY A 122 -10.56 -8.02 3.34
CA GLY A 122 -11.08 -7.20 2.25
C GLY A 122 -10.14 -6.03 1.89
N TRP A 123 -9.58 -5.36 2.90
CA TRP A 123 -8.57 -4.32 2.68
C TRP A 123 -7.25 -4.86 2.12
N LEU A 124 -6.80 -6.02 2.58
CA LEU A 124 -5.62 -6.67 2.01
C LEU A 124 -5.82 -6.96 0.52
N ILE A 125 -6.97 -7.51 0.13
CA ILE A 125 -7.31 -7.82 -1.26
C ILE A 125 -7.37 -6.52 -2.08
N ALA A 126 -8.09 -5.50 -1.59
CA ALA A 126 -8.21 -4.22 -2.28
C ALA A 126 -6.84 -3.54 -2.48
N TYR A 127 -6.00 -3.55 -1.44
CA TYR A 127 -4.67 -2.97 -1.49
C TYR A 127 -3.74 -3.75 -2.43
N THR A 128 -3.79 -5.09 -2.41
CA THR A 128 -3.03 -5.95 -3.31
C THR A 128 -3.46 -5.72 -4.76
N GLY A 129 -4.76 -5.60 -5.02
CA GLY A 129 -5.28 -5.24 -6.35
C GLY A 129 -4.78 -3.87 -6.80
N LEU A 130 -4.83 -2.87 -5.92
CA LEU A 130 -4.31 -1.53 -6.22
C LEU A 130 -2.80 -1.54 -6.52
N PHE A 131 -2.03 -2.31 -5.75
CA PHE A 131 -0.60 -2.51 -5.98
C PHE A 131 -0.33 -3.01 -7.40
N PHE A 132 -1.00 -4.09 -7.83
CA PHE A 132 -0.85 -4.61 -9.18
C PHE A 132 -1.31 -3.62 -10.26
N LEU A 133 -2.44 -2.93 -10.06
CA LEU A 133 -2.93 -1.92 -11.00
C LEU A 133 -1.94 -0.78 -11.19
N ILE A 134 -1.28 -0.34 -10.12
CA ILE A 134 -0.26 0.70 -10.17
C ILE A 134 0.99 0.20 -10.90
N SER A 135 1.41 -1.05 -10.65
CA SER A 135 2.53 -1.70 -11.37
C SER A 135 2.27 -1.73 -12.88
N ILE A 136 1.11 -2.26 -13.30
CA ILE A 136 0.69 -2.36 -14.70
C ILE A 136 0.59 -0.96 -15.33
N GLY A 137 0.08 0.03 -14.57
CA GLY A 137 0.01 1.41 -15.02
C GLY A 137 1.39 2.01 -15.28
N GLY A 138 2.37 1.75 -14.41
CA GLY A 138 3.76 2.16 -14.63
C GLY A 138 4.36 1.53 -15.88
N GLU A 139 4.17 0.23 -16.06
CA GLU A 139 4.63 -0.51 -17.23
C GLU A 139 4.03 0.04 -18.53
N GLY A 140 2.70 0.21 -18.58
CA GLY A 140 2.00 0.76 -19.74
C GLY A 140 2.44 2.19 -20.11
N ILE A 141 2.71 3.03 -19.11
CA ILE A 141 3.26 4.39 -19.34
C ILE A 141 4.65 4.30 -19.95
N ALA A 142 5.53 3.45 -19.42
CA ALA A 142 6.88 3.33 -19.93
C ALA A 142 6.91 2.78 -21.37
N LEU A 143 6.07 1.79 -21.67
CA LEU A 143 5.89 1.25 -23.02
C LEU A 143 5.44 2.35 -23.99
N ALA A 144 4.41 3.12 -23.62
CA ALA A 144 3.87 4.19 -24.48
C ALA A 144 4.84 5.35 -24.72
N LEU A 145 5.76 5.61 -23.79
CA LEU A 145 6.79 6.65 -23.94
C LEU A 145 8.00 6.20 -24.74
N ALA A 146 8.19 4.89 -24.88
CA ALA A 146 9.35 4.30 -25.55
C ALA A 146 9.06 3.77 -26.96
N SER A 147 7.78 3.70 -27.35
CA SER A 147 7.29 3.43 -28.72
C SER A 147 7.32 4.67 -29.60
#